data_AF-A0A2V6K7P6-F1
#
_entry.id   AF-A0A2V6K7P6-F1
#
_cell.length_a   1.000
_cell.length_b   1.000
_cell.length_c   1.000
_cell.angle_alpha   90.00
_cell.angle_beta   90.00
_cell.angle_gamma   90.00
#
_symmetry.space_group_name_H-M   'P 1'
#
loop_
_entity.id
_entity.type
_entity.pdbx_description
1 polymer ?
#
loop_
_entity_poly.entity_id
_entity_poly.type
_entity_poly.pdbx_seq_one_letter_code
_entity_poly.pdbx_strand_id
1 'polypeptide(L)'
;MPNLGGDRDSPREQSDTVAQKAPDLGTGTPTSPPIVGADRAQENPTPGAQPPVEREPAKYQTVRFGLREMGPVRSLKTLLSVNQKKGFVCQSCAWPNPDKDRKVAEFCETGAKAVADEATSRQLTEECFRTHSLDDLRSRSDFWLGQQGRLTQPLVKPAGSNHYQPITWGDAFKLIAKELNALPTPNAAAFYTSGRTSNEAAFLYQLFVRQFGTNNLPDCSNMCHE
;
A
#
# COMPACT_ATOMS: atom_id res chain seq x y z
N MET A 1 -52.30 -27.86 -32.45
CA MET A 1 -51.68 -26.59 -32.03
C MET A 1 -50.28 -26.57 -32.62
N PRO A 2 -49.93 -25.57 -33.44
CA PRO A 2 -48.75 -25.63 -34.28
C PRO A 2 -47.46 -25.29 -33.51
N ASN A 3 -46.40 -25.89 -34.00
CA ASN A 3 -45.00 -25.71 -33.66
C ASN A 3 -44.50 -24.37 -34.24
N LEU A 4 -43.82 -23.55 -33.45
CA LEU A 4 -43.01 -22.43 -33.94
C LEU A 4 -41.71 -22.39 -33.14
N GLY A 5 -40.68 -23.03 -33.69
CA GLY A 5 -39.31 -22.60 -33.45
C GLY A 5 -39.13 -21.18 -34.00
N GLY A 6 -38.41 -20.36 -33.25
CA GLY A 6 -38.05 -18.99 -33.64
C GLY A 6 -36.85 -18.52 -32.82
N ASP A 7 -35.75 -18.28 -33.53
CA ASP A 7 -34.54 -17.54 -33.21
C ASP A 7 -33.84 -17.72 -31.85
N ARG A 8 -32.76 -18.51 -31.89
CA ARG A 8 -31.63 -18.43 -30.94
C ARG A 8 -30.55 -17.45 -31.40
N ASP A 9 -30.90 -16.41 -32.15
CA ASP A 9 -29.94 -15.42 -32.70
C ASP A 9 -30.34 -13.96 -32.41
N SER A 10 -30.84 -13.70 -31.20
CA SER A 10 -30.80 -12.33 -30.65
C SER A 10 -29.44 -12.12 -29.98
N PRO A 11 -28.61 -11.14 -30.38
CA PRO A 11 -27.38 -10.81 -29.66
C PRO A 11 -27.78 -10.43 -28.24
N ARG A 12 -27.35 -11.23 -27.26
CA ARG A 12 -27.36 -10.77 -25.88
C ARG A 12 -26.39 -9.59 -25.85
N GLU A 13 -26.90 -8.37 -25.70
CA GLU A 13 -26.09 -7.27 -25.22
C GLU A 13 -25.41 -7.77 -23.94
N GLN A 14 -24.12 -8.06 -24.05
CA GLN A 14 -23.25 -8.25 -22.91
C GLN A 14 -23.26 -6.91 -22.19
N SER A 15 -24.11 -6.78 -21.18
CA SER A 15 -23.98 -5.75 -20.17
C SER A 15 -22.69 -6.06 -19.40
N ASP A 16 -21.57 -5.69 -19.99
CA ASP A 16 -20.24 -5.82 -19.41
C ASP A 16 -20.08 -4.72 -18.36
N THR A 17 -20.68 -4.94 -17.19
CA THR A 17 -20.73 -3.96 -16.09
C THR A 17 -19.38 -3.79 -15.39
N VAL A 18 -18.30 -4.38 -15.90
CA VAL A 18 -16.97 -4.40 -15.26
C VAL A 18 -15.89 -3.66 -16.06
N ALA A 19 -16.16 -3.29 -17.33
CA ALA A 19 -15.18 -2.58 -18.17
C ALA A 19 -15.76 -1.30 -18.78
N GLN A 20 -16.25 -0.37 -17.95
CA GLN A 20 -16.41 1.00 -18.41
C GLN A 20 -15.04 1.69 -18.39
N LYS A 21 -14.27 1.47 -19.46
CA LYS A 21 -13.17 2.35 -19.84
C LYS A 21 -13.74 3.76 -19.95
N ALA A 22 -13.33 4.66 -19.05
CA ALA A 22 -13.65 6.08 -19.23
C ALA A 22 -13.00 6.51 -20.57
N PRO A 23 -13.76 7.03 -21.55
CA PRO A 23 -13.24 7.26 -22.89
C PRO A 23 -12.19 8.38 -23.00
N ASP A 24 -11.82 9.05 -21.89
CA ASP A 24 -11.00 10.27 -21.97
C ASP A 24 -10.17 10.56 -20.71
N LEU A 25 -9.39 9.59 -20.23
CA LEU A 25 -8.39 9.82 -19.14
C LEU A 25 -7.19 10.70 -19.59
N GLY A 26 -7.18 11.21 -20.82
CA GLY A 26 -6.03 11.89 -21.43
C GLY A 26 -5.99 13.41 -21.25
N THR A 27 -7.08 14.06 -20.84
CA THR A 27 -7.18 15.53 -20.90
C THR A 27 -7.31 16.22 -19.54
N GLY A 28 -7.46 15.48 -18.44
CA GLY A 28 -7.78 16.03 -17.12
C GLY A 28 -6.74 15.85 -16.02
N THR A 29 -5.70 15.02 -16.20
CA THR A 29 -4.70 14.81 -15.16
C THR A 29 -3.80 16.05 -15.08
N PRO A 30 -3.72 16.77 -13.94
CA PRO A 30 -2.73 17.81 -13.77
C PRO A 30 -1.36 17.20 -14.00
N THR A 31 -0.70 17.53 -15.12
CA THR A 31 0.68 17.17 -15.35
C THR A 31 1.51 18.03 -14.41
N SER A 32 1.68 17.52 -13.18
CA SER A 32 2.72 18.05 -12.33
C SER A 32 4.03 17.87 -13.10
N PRO A 33 4.85 18.91 -13.26
CA PRO A 33 6.17 18.73 -13.84
C PRO A 33 6.88 17.61 -13.06
N PRO A 34 7.67 16.75 -13.74
CA PRO A 34 8.36 15.66 -13.08
C PRO A 34 9.11 16.21 -11.86
N ILE A 35 8.87 15.59 -10.70
CA ILE A 35 9.55 16.00 -9.48
C ILE A 35 11.03 15.75 -9.71
N VAL A 36 11.81 16.82 -9.84
CA VAL A 36 13.26 16.73 -10.07
C VAL A 36 13.88 15.88 -8.96
N GLY A 37 14.42 14.72 -9.33
CA GLY A 37 15.00 13.73 -8.43
C GLY A 37 13.99 12.82 -7.73
N ALA A 38 12.86 12.47 -8.37
CA ALA A 38 11.96 11.40 -7.93
C ALA A 38 12.65 10.01 -7.92
N ASP A 39 13.66 9.87 -8.75
CA ASP A 39 14.58 8.74 -8.91
C ASP A 39 15.85 8.89 -8.06
N ARG A 40 15.94 9.86 -7.14
CA ARG A 40 17.13 10.05 -6.28
C ARG A 40 17.52 8.80 -5.49
N ALA A 41 16.55 7.95 -5.16
CA ALA A 41 16.81 6.65 -4.53
C ALA A 41 17.61 5.69 -5.43
N GLN A 42 17.50 5.84 -6.76
CA GLN A 42 18.29 5.14 -7.77
C GLN A 42 19.61 5.85 -8.09
N GLU A 43 19.62 7.19 -8.14
CA GLU A 43 20.81 7.99 -8.48
C GLU A 43 21.87 8.02 -7.37
N ASN A 44 21.44 8.06 -6.10
CA ASN A 44 22.30 8.01 -4.94
C ASN A 44 21.97 6.75 -4.12
N PRO A 45 22.50 5.57 -4.50
CA PRO A 45 22.38 4.38 -3.65
C PRO A 45 22.84 4.75 -2.25
N THR A 46 22.03 4.41 -1.24
CA THR A 46 22.23 4.82 0.16
C THR A 46 23.71 4.64 0.55
N PRO A 47 24.46 5.73 0.84
CA PRO A 47 25.85 5.62 1.28
C PRO A 47 25.92 4.78 2.55
N GLY A 48 26.60 3.63 2.49
CA GLY A 48 26.68 2.67 3.60
C GLY A 48 25.59 1.60 3.65
N ALA A 49 24.65 1.54 2.68
CA ALA A 49 23.83 0.35 2.45
C ALA A 49 24.66 -0.72 1.73
N GLN A 50 25.75 -1.14 2.36
CA GLN A 50 26.29 -2.46 2.06
C GLN A 50 25.31 -3.47 2.67
N PRO A 51 24.85 -4.48 1.92
CA PRO A 51 24.19 -5.60 2.56
C PRO A 51 25.10 -6.07 3.70
N PRO A 52 24.57 -6.28 4.92
CA PRO A 52 25.41 -6.66 6.05
C PRO A 52 26.26 -7.85 5.64
N VAL A 53 27.58 -7.80 5.90
CA VAL A 53 28.47 -8.92 5.57
C VAL A 53 27.94 -10.15 6.30
N GLU A 54 27.35 -11.07 5.54
CA GLU A 54 26.62 -12.22 6.06
C GLU A 54 27.61 -13.27 6.59
N ARG A 55 28.08 -13.07 7.83
CA ARG A 55 29.01 -13.99 8.51
C ARG A 55 28.30 -15.13 9.23
N GLU A 56 26.98 -15.04 9.37
CA GLU A 56 26.14 -16.00 10.09
C GLU A 56 25.11 -16.64 9.15
N PRO A 57 24.76 -17.93 9.33
CA PRO A 57 23.73 -18.58 8.52
C PRO A 57 22.38 -17.84 8.54
N ALA A 58 21.75 -17.72 7.36
CA ALA A 58 20.47 -17.06 7.09
C ALA A 58 19.36 -17.24 8.16
N LYS A 59 19.24 -18.48 8.70
CA LYS A 59 18.27 -18.80 9.75
C LYS A 59 18.49 -17.99 11.04
N TYR A 60 19.74 -17.76 11.44
CA TYR A 60 20.07 -16.98 12.64
C TYR A 60 19.81 -15.50 12.40
N GLN A 61 20.12 -14.99 11.21
CA GLN A 61 19.81 -13.62 10.85
C GLN A 61 18.31 -13.35 10.86
N THR A 62 17.51 -14.27 10.33
CA THR A 62 16.05 -14.18 10.36
C THR A 62 15.52 -14.10 11.78
N VAL A 63 15.97 -15.00 12.65
CA VAL A 63 15.56 -15.01 14.06
C VAL A 63 15.98 -13.71 14.73
N ARG A 64 17.24 -13.29 14.59
CA ARG A 64 17.76 -12.05 15.18
C ARG A 64 17.01 -10.81 14.68
N PHE A 65 16.72 -10.73 13.38
CA PHE A 65 15.98 -9.63 12.78
C PHE A 65 14.53 -9.61 13.30
N GLY A 66 13.86 -10.76 13.32
CA GLY A 66 12.52 -10.88 13.89
C GLY A 66 12.48 -10.42 15.34
N LEU A 67 13.40 -10.91 16.18
CA LEU A 67 13.49 -10.50 17.58
C LEU A 67 13.75 -9.00 17.74
N ARG A 68 14.58 -8.40 16.88
CA ARG A 68 14.89 -6.97 16.89
C ARG A 68 13.69 -6.10 16.51
N GLU A 69 12.92 -6.50 15.50
CA GLU A 69 11.78 -5.71 15.02
C GLU A 69 10.52 -5.96 15.84
N MET A 70 10.17 -7.22 16.06
CA MET A 70 8.88 -7.63 16.65
C MET A 70 8.96 -7.98 18.13
N GLY A 71 10.15 -8.31 18.66
CA GLY A 71 10.30 -8.95 19.97
C GLY A 71 9.92 -10.45 19.94
N PRO A 72 10.20 -11.22 21.01
CA PRO A 72 10.12 -12.68 21.00
C PRO A 72 8.71 -13.23 20.78
N VAL A 73 7.73 -12.72 21.52
CA VAL A 73 6.35 -13.23 21.48
C VAL A 73 5.70 -12.98 20.12
N ARG A 74 5.80 -11.73 19.62
CA ARG A 74 5.23 -11.37 18.33
C ARG A 74 5.97 -12.06 17.19
N SER A 75 7.30 -12.19 17.26
CA SER A 75 8.06 -12.95 16.25
C SER A 75 7.55 -14.36 16.09
N LEU A 76 7.43 -15.09 17.19
CA LEU A 76 6.95 -16.47 17.17
C LEU A 76 5.53 -16.56 16.60
N LYS A 77 4.60 -15.74 17.10
CA LYS A 77 3.20 -15.77 16.66
C LYS A 77 3.05 -15.38 15.19
N THR A 78 3.71 -14.30 14.77
CA THR A 78 3.64 -13.78 13.40
C THR A 78 4.24 -14.76 12.42
N LEU A 79 5.48 -15.22 12.64
CA LEU A 79 6.17 -16.12 11.72
C LEU A 79 5.47 -17.49 11.61
N LEU A 80 4.94 -18.03 12.70
CA LEU A 80 4.12 -19.25 12.65
C LEU A 80 2.79 -19.08 11.90
N SER A 81 2.35 -17.84 11.65
CA SER A 81 1.13 -17.56 10.89
C SER A 81 1.40 -17.26 9.42
N VAL A 82 2.63 -16.98 9.03
CA VAL A 82 2.97 -16.67 7.63
C VAL A 82 2.71 -17.91 6.77
N ASN A 83 1.97 -17.69 5.68
CA ASN A 83 1.63 -18.68 4.68
C ASN A 83 0.88 -19.92 5.21
N GLN A 84 0.27 -19.84 6.39
CA GLN A 84 -0.58 -20.91 6.94
C GLN A 84 -2.05 -20.78 6.53
N LYS A 85 -2.82 -21.87 6.59
CA LYS A 85 -4.24 -21.92 6.16
C LYS A 85 -5.14 -20.94 6.90
N LYS A 86 -4.90 -20.77 8.21
CA LYS A 86 -5.61 -19.82 9.09
C LYS A 86 -4.76 -18.58 9.39
N GLY A 87 -3.71 -18.37 8.60
CA GLY A 87 -2.76 -17.27 8.76
C GLY A 87 -2.96 -16.21 7.68
N PHE A 88 -1.85 -15.60 7.25
CA PHE A 88 -1.84 -14.61 6.18
C PHE A 88 -0.76 -14.94 5.15
N VAL A 89 -0.97 -14.52 3.91
CA VAL A 89 0.00 -14.74 2.84
C VAL A 89 1.16 -13.74 2.99
N CYS A 90 2.39 -14.24 2.91
CA CYS A 90 3.57 -13.38 2.81
C CYS A 90 3.41 -12.50 1.57
N GLN A 91 3.35 -11.20 1.80
CA GLN A 91 3.02 -10.25 0.75
C GLN A 91 4.12 -10.15 -0.32
N SER A 92 5.33 -10.60 -0.02
CA SER A 92 6.45 -10.62 -0.97
C SER A 92 6.72 -12.01 -1.56
N CYS A 93 5.81 -12.97 -1.37
CA CYS A 93 6.00 -14.33 -1.86
C CYS A 93 5.70 -14.44 -3.36
N ALA A 94 6.67 -14.93 -4.13
CA ALA A 94 6.47 -15.23 -5.55
C ALA A 94 5.89 -16.63 -5.79
N TRP A 95 5.88 -17.50 -4.77
CA TRP A 95 5.53 -18.92 -4.91
C TRP A 95 4.18 -19.25 -4.26
N PRO A 96 3.36 -20.11 -4.89
CA PRO A 96 2.12 -20.59 -4.30
C PRO A 96 2.41 -21.50 -3.11
N ASN A 97 1.55 -21.42 -2.09
CA ASN A 97 1.64 -22.27 -0.92
C ASN A 97 0.93 -23.61 -1.19
N PRO A 98 1.47 -24.76 -0.74
CA PRO A 98 0.82 -26.05 -0.95
C PRO A 98 -0.54 -26.14 -0.23
N ASP A 99 -1.51 -26.80 -0.86
CA ASP A 99 -2.88 -26.93 -0.33
C ASP A 99 -3.01 -27.96 0.80
N LYS A 100 -2.16 -28.99 0.80
CA LYS A 100 -2.22 -30.09 1.77
C LYS A 100 -1.20 -29.89 2.89
N ASP A 101 0.06 -30.19 2.60
CA ASP A 101 1.12 -30.32 3.62
C ASP A 101 1.97 -29.05 3.70
N ARG A 102 1.48 -28.06 4.46
CA ARG A 102 2.24 -26.86 4.80
C ARG A 102 3.21 -27.16 5.93
N LYS A 103 4.48 -26.83 5.73
CA LYS A 103 5.53 -26.81 6.75
C LYS A 103 5.20 -25.76 7.82
N VAL A 104 5.83 -25.91 8.98
CA VAL A 104 5.72 -24.93 10.06
C VAL A 104 6.33 -23.59 9.65
N ALA A 105 7.40 -23.61 8.85
CA ALA A 105 8.02 -22.44 8.23
C ALA A 105 7.81 -22.48 6.71
N GLU A 106 6.74 -21.84 6.23
CA GLU A 106 6.41 -21.69 4.81
C GLU A 106 6.87 -20.33 4.28
N PHE A 107 8.13 -19.96 4.47
CA PHE A 107 8.65 -18.67 4.02
C PHE A 107 10.15 -18.73 3.79
N CYS A 108 10.64 -17.90 2.87
CA CYS A 108 12.06 -17.66 2.69
C CYS A 108 12.58 -16.60 3.69
N GLU A 109 13.90 -16.47 3.77
CA GLU A 109 14.58 -15.51 4.63
C GLU A 109 14.13 -14.06 4.37
N THR A 110 14.11 -13.65 3.10
CA THR A 110 13.69 -12.31 2.68
C THR A 110 12.23 -12.05 3.02
N GLY A 111 11.36 -13.05 2.84
CA GLY A 111 9.95 -12.95 3.21
C GLY A 111 9.76 -12.77 4.72
N ALA A 112 10.52 -13.52 5.53
CA ALA A 112 10.48 -13.36 6.98
C ALA A 112 10.99 -11.99 7.45
N LYS A 113 12.08 -11.49 6.85
CA LYS A 113 12.61 -10.15 7.15
C LYS A 113 11.63 -9.04 6.73
N ALA A 114 11.00 -9.16 5.56
CA ALA A 114 9.97 -8.21 5.11
C ALA A 114 8.74 -8.20 6.02
N VAL A 115 8.24 -9.38 6.42
CA VAL A 115 7.14 -9.48 7.39
C VAL A 115 7.54 -8.90 8.74
N ALA A 116 8.78 -9.13 9.19
CA ALA A 116 9.28 -8.61 10.45
C ALA A 116 9.40 -7.07 10.45
N ASP A 117 9.89 -6.50 9.35
CA ASP A 117 10.00 -5.05 9.14
C ASP A 117 8.61 -4.41 9.16
N GLU A 118 7.65 -5.00 8.43
CA GLU A 118 6.25 -4.56 8.44
C GLU A 118 5.63 -4.73 9.83
N ALA A 119 5.91 -5.81 10.56
CA ALA A 119 5.32 -6.08 11.87
C ALA A 119 6.08 -5.43 13.05
N THR A 120 7.02 -4.53 12.76
CA THR A 120 7.88 -3.88 13.76
C THR A 120 7.08 -3.30 14.93
N SER A 121 7.69 -3.37 16.11
CA SER A 121 7.17 -2.80 17.35
C SER A 121 7.56 -1.33 17.53
N ARG A 122 8.48 -0.83 16.71
CA ARG A 122 8.89 0.58 16.72
C ARG A 122 7.76 1.46 16.24
N GLN A 123 7.51 2.52 16.98
CA GLN A 123 6.49 3.50 16.67
C GLN A 123 7.16 4.85 16.49
N LEU A 124 6.78 5.51 15.42
CA LEU A 124 7.18 6.87 15.14
C LEU A 124 6.40 7.81 16.06
N THR A 125 7.11 8.62 16.83
CA THR A 125 6.51 9.54 17.80
C THR A 125 6.38 10.94 17.21
N GLU A 126 5.50 11.75 17.81
CA GLU A 126 5.37 13.18 17.49
C GLU A 126 6.70 13.94 17.59
N GLU A 127 7.56 13.55 18.54
CA GLU A 127 8.87 14.17 18.74
C GLU A 127 9.76 14.09 17.49
N CYS A 128 9.63 13.02 16.69
CA CYS A 128 10.35 12.90 15.43
C CYS A 128 9.95 14.02 14.45
N PHE A 129 8.65 14.30 14.29
CA PHE A 129 8.15 15.34 13.39
C PHE A 129 8.40 16.76 13.90
N ARG A 130 8.51 16.92 15.22
CA ARG A 130 8.94 18.19 15.83
C ARG A 130 10.43 18.44 15.59
N THR A 131 11.25 17.39 15.67
CA THR A 131 12.71 17.48 15.52
C THR A 131 13.14 17.61 14.06
N HIS A 132 12.53 16.83 13.17
CA HIS A 132 12.94 16.73 11.77
C HIS A 132 12.00 17.53 10.87
N SER A 133 12.55 18.54 10.18
CA SER A 133 11.84 19.28 9.14
C SER A 133 11.62 18.41 7.90
N LEU A 134 10.75 18.82 6.98
CA LEU A 134 10.53 18.10 5.73
C LEU A 134 11.78 18.12 4.85
N ASP A 135 12.53 19.22 4.84
CA ASP A 135 13.81 19.29 4.13
C ASP A 135 14.83 18.30 4.73
N ASP A 136 14.88 18.18 6.06
CA ASP A 136 15.73 17.19 6.72
C ASP A 136 15.29 15.77 6.35
N LEU A 137 14.01 15.43 6.52
CA LEU A 137 13.46 14.12 6.16
C LEU A 137 13.72 13.76 4.70
N ARG A 138 13.61 14.72 3.78
CA ARG A 138 13.89 14.54 2.35
C ARG A 138 15.36 14.24 2.06
N SER A 139 16.27 14.63 2.94
CA SER A 139 17.70 14.34 2.83
C SER A 139 18.08 12.96 3.40
N ARG A 140 17.18 12.29 4.10
CA ARG A 140 17.43 10.96 4.71
C ARG A 140 17.19 9.84 3.70
N SER A 141 17.85 8.71 3.91
CA SER A 141 17.63 7.51 3.11
C SER A 141 16.33 6.80 3.50
N ASP A 142 15.75 6.06 2.57
CA ASP A 142 14.56 5.23 2.80
C ASP A 142 14.77 4.25 3.95
N PHE A 143 15.97 3.66 4.05
CA PHE A 143 16.33 2.80 5.16
C PHE A 143 16.25 3.55 6.49
N TRP A 144 16.85 4.75 6.58
CA TRP A 144 16.79 5.55 7.80
C TRP A 144 15.35 5.91 8.16
N LEU A 145 14.53 6.30 7.17
CA LEU A 145 13.12 6.64 7.36
C LEU A 145 12.33 5.44 7.90
N GLY A 146 12.50 4.26 7.30
CA GLY A 146 11.86 3.02 7.77
C GLY A 146 12.29 2.64 9.19
N GLN A 147 13.55 2.88 9.57
CA GLN A 147 14.04 2.59 10.92
C GLN A 147 13.45 3.50 12.00
N GLN A 148 12.79 4.62 11.66
CA GLN A 148 12.12 5.49 12.65
C GLN A 148 10.85 4.85 13.23
N GLY A 149 10.31 3.82 12.58
CA GLY A 149 9.16 3.05 13.05
C GLY A 149 7.84 3.43 12.36
N ARG A 150 6.76 2.76 12.78
CA ARG A 150 5.43 2.93 12.17
C ARG A 150 4.75 4.23 12.58
N LEU A 151 4.10 4.88 11.61
CA LEU A 151 3.11 5.93 11.88
C LEU A 151 1.94 5.36 12.71
N THR A 152 1.63 6.01 13.84
CA THR A 152 0.57 5.59 14.77
C THR A 152 -0.59 6.56 14.84
N GLN A 153 -0.46 7.75 14.28
CA GLN A 153 -1.48 8.78 14.28
C GLN A 153 -1.46 9.58 12.96
N PRO A 154 -2.60 10.19 12.56
CA PRO A 154 -2.65 11.05 11.39
C PRO A 154 -1.76 12.29 11.53
N LEU A 155 -1.23 12.76 10.41
CA LEU A 155 -0.40 13.95 10.31
C LEU A 155 -0.95 14.86 9.22
N VAL A 156 -0.76 16.16 9.41
CA VAL A 156 -1.03 17.19 8.40
C VAL A 156 0.21 18.04 8.19
N LYS A 157 0.40 18.51 6.96
CA LYS A 157 1.35 19.57 6.65
C LYS A 157 0.57 20.86 6.40
N PRO A 158 0.57 21.83 7.34
CA PRO A 158 -0.04 23.12 7.09
C PRO A 158 0.60 23.85 5.89
N ALA A 159 -0.18 24.69 5.24
CA ALA A 159 0.32 25.57 4.17
C ALA A 159 1.47 26.44 4.72
N GLY A 160 2.56 26.55 3.95
CA GLY A 160 3.77 27.29 4.37
C GLY A 160 4.60 26.62 5.48
N SER A 161 4.14 25.54 6.12
CA SER A 161 4.92 24.82 7.12
C SER A 161 6.00 23.93 6.49
N ASN A 162 7.16 23.87 7.17
CA ASN A 162 8.23 22.91 6.89
C ASN A 162 8.25 21.72 7.87
N HIS A 163 7.19 21.51 8.64
CA HIS A 163 7.04 20.40 9.57
C HIS A 163 5.65 19.77 9.46
N TYR A 164 5.59 18.45 9.66
CA TYR A 164 4.33 17.75 9.91
C TYR A 164 3.84 18.05 11.33
N GLN A 165 2.51 18.11 11.48
CA GLN A 165 1.84 18.28 12.76
C GLN A 165 0.85 17.12 12.95
N PRO A 166 0.83 16.47 14.13
CA PRO A 166 -0.16 15.45 14.40
C PRO A 166 -1.55 16.05 14.54
N ILE A 167 -2.54 15.30 14.07
CA ILE A 167 -3.95 15.63 14.23
C ILE A 167 -4.73 14.40 14.68
N THR A 168 -5.90 14.61 15.27
CA THR A 168 -6.77 13.51 15.65
C THR A 168 -7.37 12.84 14.40
N TRP A 169 -7.79 11.58 14.52
CA TRP A 169 -8.56 10.91 13.46
C TRP A 169 -9.83 11.69 13.09
N GLY A 170 -10.52 12.27 14.07
CA GLY A 170 -11.71 13.09 13.83
C GLY A 170 -11.40 14.32 12.98
N ASP A 171 -10.29 15.00 13.25
CA ASP A 171 -9.89 16.19 12.48
C ASP A 171 -9.35 15.81 11.10
N ALA A 172 -8.67 14.66 10.97
CA ALA A 172 -8.26 14.12 9.68
C ALA A 172 -9.46 13.85 8.77
N PHE A 173 -10.51 13.18 9.29
CA PHE A 173 -11.73 12.93 8.52
C PHE A 173 -12.47 14.22 8.17
N LYS A 174 -12.56 15.18 9.10
CA LYS A 174 -13.16 16.50 8.82
C LYS A 174 -12.40 17.25 7.73
N LEU A 175 -11.06 17.22 7.77
CA LEU A 175 -10.21 17.86 6.77
C LEU A 175 -10.45 17.24 5.39
N ILE A 176 -10.36 15.90 5.28
CA ILE A 176 -10.61 15.18 4.02
C ILE A 176 -12.01 15.50 3.49
N ALA A 177 -13.04 15.43 4.35
CA ALA A 177 -14.41 15.73 3.96
C ALA A 177 -14.56 17.19 3.48
N LYS A 178 -13.94 18.14 4.17
CA LYS A 178 -13.97 19.56 3.77
C LYS A 178 -13.38 19.75 2.37
N GLU A 179 -12.19 19.20 2.12
CA GLU A 179 -11.50 19.37 0.83
C GLU A 179 -12.28 18.68 -0.30
N LEU A 180 -12.81 17.47 -0.07
CA LEU A 180 -13.62 16.76 -1.08
C LEU A 180 -14.92 17.50 -1.41
N ASN A 181 -15.61 18.07 -0.41
CA ASN A 181 -16.85 18.83 -0.64
C ASN A 181 -16.61 20.21 -1.27
N ALA A 182 -15.40 20.75 -1.19
CA ALA A 182 -15.03 22.02 -1.81
C ALA A 182 -14.71 21.90 -3.31
N LEU A 183 -14.60 20.68 -3.84
CA LEU A 183 -14.32 20.46 -5.25
C LEU A 183 -15.47 20.96 -6.14
N PRO A 184 -15.17 21.56 -7.31
CA PRO A 184 -16.19 22.10 -8.20
C PRO A 184 -17.08 21.00 -8.79
N THR A 185 -16.55 19.78 -8.94
CA THR A 185 -17.29 18.57 -9.35
C THR A 185 -16.63 17.34 -8.73
N PRO A 186 -17.35 16.20 -8.55
CA PRO A 186 -16.73 14.95 -8.11
C PRO A 186 -15.60 14.45 -9.02
N ASN A 187 -15.66 14.76 -10.32
CA ASN A 187 -14.62 14.37 -11.30
C ASN A 187 -13.33 15.18 -11.19
N ALA A 188 -13.27 16.19 -10.31
CA ALA A 188 -12.02 16.87 -9.96
C ALA A 188 -11.18 16.08 -8.94
N ALA A 189 -11.66 14.94 -8.45
CA ALA A 189 -10.91 14.02 -7.60
C ALA A 189 -10.42 12.80 -8.39
N ALA A 190 -9.31 12.22 -7.94
CA ALA A 190 -8.83 10.90 -8.36
C ALA A 190 -8.50 10.06 -7.12
N PHE A 191 -8.93 8.80 -7.13
CA PHE A 191 -8.83 7.89 -5.99
C PHE A 191 -8.00 6.67 -6.35
N TYR A 192 -6.70 6.74 -6.08
CA TYR A 192 -5.79 5.65 -6.41
C TYR A 192 -5.94 4.46 -5.45
N THR A 193 -6.13 3.25 -5.97
CA THR A 193 -6.29 2.02 -5.18
C THR A 193 -5.03 1.16 -5.18
N SER A 194 -4.63 0.66 -4.00
CA SER A 194 -3.49 -0.25 -3.86
C SER A 194 -3.91 -1.71 -3.96
N GLY A 195 -3.25 -2.47 -4.84
CA GLY A 195 -3.41 -3.93 -4.96
C GLY A 195 -2.87 -4.74 -3.77
N ARG A 196 -2.32 -4.07 -2.75
CA ARG A 196 -1.94 -4.66 -1.46
C ARG A 196 -3.09 -4.68 -0.45
N THR A 197 -4.17 -3.99 -0.77
CA THR A 197 -5.37 -3.89 0.07
C THR A 197 -6.19 -5.17 -0.04
N SER A 198 -6.93 -5.55 1.00
CA SER A 198 -7.84 -6.69 0.91
C SER A 198 -8.98 -6.40 -0.07
N ASN A 199 -9.59 -7.45 -0.63
CA ASN A 199 -10.73 -7.31 -1.54
C ASN A 199 -11.91 -6.59 -0.88
N GLU A 200 -12.14 -6.81 0.41
CA GLU A 200 -13.21 -6.18 1.18
C GLU A 200 -12.95 -4.67 1.36
N ALA A 201 -11.73 -4.29 1.70
CA ALA A 201 -11.36 -2.89 1.84
C ALA A 201 -11.35 -2.17 0.48
N ALA A 202 -10.89 -2.82 -0.59
CA ALA A 202 -11.01 -2.31 -1.96
C ALA A 202 -12.47 -2.14 -2.39
N PHE A 203 -13.33 -3.09 -2.05
CA PHE A 203 -14.78 -3.02 -2.30
C PHE A 203 -15.43 -1.83 -1.60
N LEU A 204 -15.14 -1.62 -0.32
CA LEU A 204 -15.68 -0.46 0.43
C LEU A 204 -15.14 0.86 -0.12
N TYR A 205 -13.86 0.91 -0.49
CA TYR A 205 -13.23 2.10 -1.05
C TYR A 205 -13.87 2.49 -2.37
N GLN A 206 -14.07 1.55 -3.31
CA GLN A 206 -14.71 1.87 -4.58
C GLN A 206 -16.18 2.29 -4.41
N LEU A 207 -16.91 1.70 -3.45
CA LEU A 207 -18.29 2.11 -3.18
C LEU A 207 -18.32 3.55 -2.69
N PHE A 208 -17.42 3.93 -1.78
CA PHE A 208 -17.28 5.30 -1.31
C PHE A 208 -17.02 6.28 -2.47
N VAL A 209 -16.09 5.96 -3.37
CA VAL A 209 -15.74 6.81 -4.51
C VAL A 209 -16.90 6.98 -5.48
N ARG A 210 -17.61 5.89 -5.79
CA ARG A 210 -18.80 5.94 -6.66
C ARG A 210 -19.94 6.70 -6.01
N GLN A 211 -20.11 6.58 -4.69
CA GLN A 211 -21.08 7.35 -3.93
C GLN A 211 -20.71 8.85 -3.87
N PHE A 212 -19.41 9.18 -3.84
CA PHE A 212 -18.92 10.55 -3.96
C PHE A 212 -19.27 11.17 -5.32
N GLY A 213 -19.49 10.34 -6.36
CA GLY A 213 -20.06 10.74 -7.63
C GLY A 213 -19.08 10.69 -8.81
N THR A 214 -17.98 9.94 -8.70
CA THR A 214 -17.01 9.77 -9.78
C THR A 214 -16.60 8.31 -10.01
N ASN A 215 -16.09 8.02 -11.21
CA ASN A 215 -15.43 6.75 -11.55
C ASN A 215 -13.90 6.91 -11.73
N ASN A 216 -13.32 8.04 -11.33
CA ASN A 216 -11.88 8.29 -11.39
C ASN A 216 -11.13 7.47 -10.32
N LEU A 217 -11.01 6.16 -10.56
CA LEU A 217 -10.43 5.19 -9.65
C LEU A 217 -9.32 4.39 -10.34
N PRO A 218 -8.16 5.02 -10.65
CA PRO A 218 -7.02 4.28 -11.13
C PRO A 218 -6.53 3.32 -10.03
N ASP A 219 -5.96 2.19 -10.43
CA ASP A 219 -5.36 1.21 -9.55
C ASP A 219 -3.94 0.87 -10.02
N CYS A 220 -3.18 0.16 -9.17
CA CYS A 220 -1.81 -0.23 -9.51
C CYS A 220 -1.72 -1.23 -10.68
N SER A 221 -2.80 -1.96 -10.97
CA SER A 221 -2.87 -2.89 -12.10
C SER A 221 -2.89 -2.17 -13.45
N ASN A 222 -3.41 -0.93 -13.52
CA ASN A 222 -3.32 -0.10 -14.74
C ASN A 222 -1.87 0.09 -15.20
N MET A 223 -0.88 0.09 -14.29
CA MET A 223 0.54 0.22 -14.66
C MET A 223 1.21 -1.11 -15.02
N CYS A 224 0.58 -2.24 -14.70
CA CYS A 224 1.19 -3.58 -14.84
C CYS A 224 0.49 -4.46 -15.88
N HIS A 225 -0.75 -4.17 -16.23
CA HIS A 225 -1.62 -5.03 -17.03
C HIS A 225 -2.39 -4.30 -18.14
N GLU A 226 -2.29 -2.97 -18.23
CA GLU A 226 -2.78 -2.18 -19.36
C GLU A 226 -1.62 -1.74 -20.26
#